data_AF-A0A7V0R3M8-F1
#
_entry.id   AF-A0A7V0R3M8-F1
#
_cell.length_a   1.000
_cell.length_b   1.000
_cell.length_c   1.000
_cell.angle_alpha   90.00
_cell.angle_beta   90.00
_cell.angle_gamma   90.00
#
_symmetry.space_group_name_H-M   'P 1'
#
loop_
_entity.id
_entity.type
_entity.pdbx_description
1 polymer ?
#
loop_
_entity_poly.entity_id
_entity_poly.type
_entity_poly.pdbx_seq_one_letter_code
_entity_poly.pdbx_strand_id
1 'polypeptide(L)'
;MKEWQRNGKTRPKKELKAAKEVEQEALDAIKQARRNVSKKKLSEAMAMIEKGRESMRIVEYGGGVHNKKYSVMLLDNAMDNFEDAIDLISEE
;
A
#
# COMPACT_ATOMS: atom_id res chain seq x y z
N MET A 1 12.71 2.80 31.08
CA MET A 1 12.65 2.69 29.61
C MET A 1 11.64 3.74 29.12
N LYS A 2 12.07 4.79 28.39
CA LYS A 2 11.21 5.97 28.08
C LYS A 2 10.13 5.62 27.04
N GLU A 3 8.86 5.92 27.34
CA GLU A 3 7.68 5.66 26.48
C GLU A 3 7.81 6.13 25.03
N TRP A 4 8.62 7.16 24.78
CA TRP A 4 8.91 7.71 23.45
C TRP A 4 9.47 6.68 22.45
N GLN A 5 10.26 5.69 22.91
CA GLN A 5 10.78 4.63 22.02
C GLN A 5 9.73 3.57 21.67
N ARG A 6 8.65 3.45 22.46
CA ARG A 6 7.55 2.49 22.26
C ARG A 6 6.57 2.97 21.19
N ASN A 7 6.25 4.27 21.16
CA ASN A 7 5.48 4.91 20.07
C ASN A 7 6.31 5.12 18.77
N GLY A 8 7.63 5.17 18.91
CA GLY A 8 8.62 5.18 17.83
C GLY A 8 8.53 3.97 16.90
N LYS A 9 8.69 2.78 17.47
CA LYS A 9 8.84 1.52 16.71
C LYS A 9 7.52 0.87 16.28
N THR A 10 6.39 1.32 16.83
CA THR A 10 5.06 0.74 16.58
C THR A 10 4.36 1.34 15.36
N ARG A 11 4.61 2.61 15.04
CA ARG A 11 3.93 3.30 13.93
C ARG A 11 4.20 2.67 12.54
N PRO A 12 5.45 2.39 12.13
CA PRO A 12 5.70 1.75 10.83
C PRO A 12 5.11 0.34 10.73
N LYS A 13 5.01 -0.39 11.86
CA LYS A 13 4.36 -1.71 11.88
C LYS A 13 2.85 -1.62 11.71
N LYS A 14 2.22 -0.60 12.31
CA LYS A 14 0.79 -0.32 12.15
C LYS A 14 0.48 0.10 10.73
N GLU A 15 1.28 1.01 10.17
CA GLU A 15 1.10 1.48 8.79
C GLU A 15 1.40 0.37 7.77
N LEU A 16 2.38 -0.51 8.03
CA LEU A 16 2.60 -1.68 7.15
C LEU A 16 1.41 -2.64 7.19
N LYS A 17 0.78 -2.81 8.36
CA LYS A 17 -0.46 -3.61 8.46
C LYS A 17 -1.61 -2.95 7.70
N ALA A 18 -1.77 -1.63 7.84
CA ALA A 18 -2.77 -0.87 7.10
C ALA A 18 -2.55 -0.98 5.58
N ALA A 19 -1.31 -0.78 5.10
CA ALA A 19 -0.98 -0.93 3.69
C ALA A 19 -1.31 -2.33 3.14
N LYS A 20 -1.11 -3.40 3.92
CA LYS A 20 -1.53 -4.77 3.55
C LYS A 20 -3.03 -4.94 3.49
N GLU A 21 -3.78 -4.26 4.37
CA GLU A 21 -5.24 -4.30 4.37
C GLU A 21 -5.79 -3.58 3.12
N VAL A 22 -5.28 -2.39 2.80
CA VAL A 22 -5.65 -1.66 1.58
C VAL A 22 -5.22 -2.40 0.30
N GLU A 23 -4.04 -3.04 0.28
CA GLU A 23 -3.62 -3.90 -0.84
C GLU A 23 -4.65 -5.01 -1.09
N GLN A 24 -5.13 -5.66 -0.03
CA GLN A 24 -6.11 -6.73 -0.13
C GLN A 24 -7.46 -6.21 -0.64
N GLU A 25 -7.91 -5.06 -0.16
CA GLU A 25 -9.12 -4.39 -0.65
C GLU A 25 -9.01 -4.08 -2.15
N ALA A 26 -7.87 -3.56 -2.60
CA ALA A 26 -7.62 -3.28 -4.01
C ALA A 26 -7.61 -4.54 -4.88
N LEU A 27 -6.99 -5.64 -4.41
CA LEU A 27 -7.02 -6.92 -5.11
C LEU A 27 -8.44 -7.50 -5.22
N ASP A 28 -9.24 -7.38 -4.16
CA ASP A 28 -10.62 -7.84 -4.14
C ASP A 28 -11.51 -6.98 -5.06
N ALA A 29 -11.30 -5.67 -5.10
CA ALA A 29 -11.97 -4.79 -6.04
C ALA A 29 -11.61 -5.14 -7.49
N ILE A 30 -10.32 -5.36 -7.81
CA ILE A 30 -9.87 -5.79 -9.16
C ILE A 30 -10.54 -7.11 -9.55
N LYS A 31 -10.62 -8.07 -8.63
CA LYS A 31 -11.25 -9.37 -8.87
C LYS A 31 -12.73 -9.24 -9.20
N GLN A 32 -13.45 -8.35 -8.51
CA GLN A 32 -14.87 -8.07 -8.75
C GLN A 32 -15.10 -7.32 -10.06
N ALA A 33 -14.27 -6.31 -10.36
CA ALA A 33 -14.41 -5.46 -11.54
C ALA A 33 -13.91 -6.12 -12.84
N ARG A 34 -13.12 -7.20 -12.78
CA ARG A 34 -12.41 -7.81 -13.93
C ARG A 34 -13.25 -8.09 -15.17
N ARG A 35 -14.55 -8.34 -15.02
CA ARG A 35 -15.47 -8.62 -16.14
C ARG A 35 -16.13 -7.37 -16.73
N ASN A 36 -16.15 -6.27 -15.98
CA ASN A 36 -16.92 -5.07 -16.29
C ASN A 36 -16.02 -3.90 -16.74
N VAL A 37 -14.75 -3.88 -16.33
CA VAL A 37 -13.79 -2.84 -16.75
C VAL A 37 -12.95 -3.27 -17.95
N SER A 38 -12.45 -2.26 -18.70
CA SER A 38 -11.58 -2.52 -19.85
C SER A 38 -10.27 -3.19 -19.44
N LYS A 39 -9.68 -3.97 -20.37
CA LYS A 39 -8.33 -4.56 -20.18
C LYS A 39 -7.26 -3.51 -19.88
N LYS A 40 -7.41 -2.30 -20.41
CA LYS A 40 -6.51 -1.17 -20.16
C LYS A 40 -6.58 -0.73 -18.69
N LYS A 41 -7.79 -0.45 -18.18
CA LYS A 41 -8.00 -0.11 -16.76
C LYS A 41 -7.47 -1.20 -15.83
N LEU A 42 -7.71 -2.47 -16.15
CA LEU A 42 -7.16 -3.59 -15.36
C LEU A 42 -5.64 -3.63 -15.34
N SER A 43 -5.00 -3.39 -16.49
CA SER A 43 -3.54 -3.36 -16.58
C SER A 43 -2.95 -2.19 -15.79
N GLU A 44 -3.60 -1.03 -15.82
CA GLU A 44 -3.19 0.17 -15.08
C GLU A 44 -3.34 -0.05 -13.57
N ALA A 45 -4.48 -0.58 -13.12
CA ALA A 45 -4.69 -0.93 -11.71
C ALA A 45 -3.66 -1.96 -11.20
N MET A 46 -3.37 -3.00 -11.99
CA MET A 46 -2.31 -3.96 -11.63
C MET A 46 -0.92 -3.32 -11.55
N ALA A 47 -0.61 -2.35 -12.39
CA ALA A 47 0.66 -1.63 -12.32
C ALA A 47 0.75 -0.76 -11.05
N MET A 48 -0.36 -0.16 -10.61
CA MET A 48 -0.44 0.56 -9.33
C MET A 48 -0.22 -0.37 -8.13
N ILE A 49 -0.83 -1.57 -8.14
CA ILE A 49 -0.55 -2.60 -7.12
C ILE A 49 0.95 -2.91 -7.03
N GLU A 50 1.62 -3.08 -8.18
CA GLU A 50 3.05 -3.43 -8.15
C GLU A 50 3.93 -2.28 -7.62
N LYS A 51 3.58 -1.02 -7.93
CA LYS A 51 4.26 0.16 -7.36
C LYS A 51 4.09 0.22 -5.84
N GLY A 52 2.88 0.00 -5.33
CA GLY A 52 2.66 0.00 -3.88
C GLY A 52 3.44 -1.11 -3.17
N ARG A 53 3.51 -2.31 -3.79
CA ARG A 53 4.34 -3.42 -3.29
C ARG A 53 5.83 -3.09 -3.29
N GLU A 54 6.34 -2.36 -4.27
CA GLU A 54 7.74 -1.93 -4.30
C GLU A 54 8.05 -1.05 -3.09
N SER A 55 7.20 -0.06 -2.81
CA SER A 55 7.33 0.82 -1.63
C SER A 55 7.28 0.03 -0.32
N MET A 56 6.37 -0.95 -0.18
CA MET A 56 6.32 -1.83 0.99
C MET A 56 7.57 -2.70 1.14
N ARG A 57 8.10 -3.26 0.04
CA ARG A 57 9.32 -4.09 0.06
C ARG A 57 10.54 -3.30 0.54
N ILE A 58 10.64 -2.02 0.19
CA ILE A 58 11.71 -1.15 0.70
C ILE A 58 11.63 -1.03 2.23
N VAL A 59 10.43 -0.98 2.81
CA VAL A 59 10.27 -0.93 4.27
C VAL A 59 10.54 -2.28 4.93
N GLU A 60 10.04 -3.38 4.35
CA GLU A 60 10.19 -4.73 4.90
C GLU A 60 11.64 -5.22 4.85
N TYR A 61 12.36 -4.97 3.75
CA TYR A 61 13.71 -5.49 3.51
C TYR A 61 14.82 -4.44 3.66
N GLY A 62 14.50 -3.15 3.45
CA GLY A 62 15.48 -2.05 3.46
C GLY A 62 15.82 -1.48 4.84
N GLY A 63 15.57 -2.23 5.91
CA GLY A 63 15.89 -1.80 7.28
C GLY A 63 14.94 -0.72 7.81
N GLY A 64 13.69 -0.68 7.34
CA GLY A 64 12.65 0.35 7.59
C GLY A 64 12.28 0.65 9.05
N VAL A 65 12.96 0.07 10.04
CA VAL A 65 12.91 0.49 11.44
C VAL A 65 13.95 1.57 11.78
N HIS A 66 14.99 1.73 10.97
CA HIS A 66 16.10 2.67 11.20
C HIS A 66 15.78 4.10 10.76
N ASN A 67 15.06 4.28 9.64
CA ASN A 67 14.59 5.59 9.18
C ASN A 67 13.06 5.68 9.21
N LYS A 68 12.51 5.90 10.40
CA LYS A 68 11.07 5.89 10.66
C LYS A 68 10.27 6.80 9.73
N LYS A 69 10.73 8.03 9.47
CA LYS A 69 10.01 9.01 8.66
C LYS A 69 9.94 8.57 7.19
N TYR A 70 11.04 8.03 6.68
CA TYR A 70 11.10 7.51 5.33
C TYR A 70 10.20 6.29 5.15
N SER A 71 10.16 5.40 6.14
CA SER A 71 9.27 4.24 6.10
C SER A 71 7.80 4.61 6.10
N VAL A 72 7.39 5.58 6.92
CA VAL A 72 6.01 6.11 6.94
C VAL A 72 5.64 6.63 5.55
N MET A 73 6.50 7.48 4.96
CA MET A 73 6.27 8.06 3.63
C MET A 73 6.15 6.99 2.52
N LEU A 74 6.94 5.92 2.58
CA LEU A 74 6.82 4.81 1.64
C LEU A 74 5.52 4.03 1.81
N LEU A 75 5.06 3.86 3.05
CA LEU A 75 3.79 3.17 3.34
C LEU A 75 2.60 4.02 2.92
N ASP A 76 2.64 5.33 3.16
CA ASP A 76 1.65 6.28 2.64
C ASP A 76 1.58 6.19 1.11
N ASN A 77 2.74 6.25 0.43
CA ASN A 77 2.79 6.09 -1.03
C ASN A 77 2.26 4.74 -1.52
N ALA A 78 2.47 3.66 -0.76
CA ALA A 78 1.90 2.36 -1.10
C ALA A 78 0.38 2.37 -1.02
N MET A 79 -0.19 2.93 0.06
CA MET A 79 -1.63 3.08 0.24
C MET A 79 -2.24 3.94 -0.85
N ASP A 80 -1.64 5.10 -1.18
CA ASP A 80 -2.10 5.97 -2.27
C ASP A 80 -2.23 5.20 -3.60
N ASN A 81 -1.23 4.37 -3.96
CA ASN A 81 -1.31 3.56 -5.18
C ASN A 81 -2.42 2.51 -5.12
N PHE A 82 -2.69 1.93 -3.95
CA PHE A 82 -3.76 0.94 -3.80
C PHE A 82 -5.14 1.59 -3.85
N GLU A 83 -5.31 2.76 -3.24
CA GLU A 83 -6.53 3.58 -3.31
C GLU A 83 -6.79 4.06 -4.75
N ASP A 84 -5.76 4.58 -5.44
CA ASP A 84 -5.85 4.96 -6.86
C ASP A 84 -6.27 3.75 -7.74
N ALA A 85 -5.79 2.55 -7.42
CA ALA A 85 -6.16 1.33 -8.13
C ALA A 85 -7.63 0.97 -7.92
N ILE A 86 -8.17 1.18 -6.71
CA ILE A 86 -9.58 1.00 -6.37
C ILE A 86 -10.44 2.03 -7.10
N ASP A 87 -10.06 3.30 -7.06
CA ASP A 87 -10.80 4.39 -7.70
C ASP A 87 -10.87 4.18 -9.22
N LEU A 88 -9.74 3.86 -9.86
CA LEU A 88 -9.67 3.64 -11.31
C LEU A 88 -10.66 2.56 -11.81
N ILE A 89 -10.85 1.50 -11.03
CA ILE A 89 -11.74 0.38 -11.38
C ILE A 89 -13.17 0.54 -10.84
N SER A 90 -13.38 1.45 -9.91
CA SER A 90 -14.69 1.76 -9.32
C SER A 90 -15.38 2.94 -10.02
N GLU A 91 -14.63 3.80 -10.71
CA GLU A 91 -15.16 4.85 -11.58
C GLU A 91 -15.87 4.25 -12.82
N GLU A 92 -17.20 4.26 -12.78
CA GLU A 92 -18.11 4.18 -13.94
C GLU A 92 -18.57 5.58 -14.39
#